data_AF-A0A378UEF5-F1
#
_entry.id   AF-A0A378UEF5-F1
#
_cell.length_a   1.000
_cell.length_b   1.000
_cell.length_c   1.000
_cell.angle_alpha   90.00
_cell.angle_beta   90.00
_cell.angle_gamma   90.00
#
_symmetry.space_group_name_H-M   'P 1'
#
loop_
_entity.id
_entity.type
_entity.pdbx_description
1 polymer ?
#
loop_
_entity_poly.entity_id
_entity_poly.type
_entity_poly.pdbx_seq_one_letter_code
_entity_poly.pdbx_strand_id
1 'polypeptide(L)' 'MAKAGIGAAEVREMCHAELAAWFDDILQSLGVKRPSAGGEGMIISRRQSKPQD' A
#
# COMPACT_ATOMS: atom_id res chain seq x y z
N MET A 1 -3.09 -15.88 5.42
CA MET A 1 -2.23 -17.07 5.51
C MET A 1 -0.91 -16.65 4.91
N ALA A 2 -0.03 -16.05 5.71
CA ALA A 2 1.31 -15.66 5.25
C ALA A 2 2.04 -16.92 4.82
N LYS A 3 2.15 -17.14 3.50
CA LYS A 3 2.83 -18.29 2.94
C LYS A 3 4.33 -18.05 3.06
N ALA A 4 4.86 -18.21 4.27
CA ALA A 4 6.28 -18.34 4.52
C ALA A 4 6.73 -19.65 3.83
N GLY A 5 7.33 -19.53 2.64
CA GLY A 5 7.76 -20.67 1.84
C GLY A 5 7.64 -20.53 0.32
N ILE A 6 7.20 -19.39 -0.21
CA ILE A 6 7.25 -19.13 -1.66
C ILE A 6 8.68 -18.75 -2.06
N GLY A 7 9.25 -19.48 -3.02
CA GLY A 7 10.57 -19.20 -3.59
C GLY A 7 10.53 -18.10 -4.66
N ALA A 8 11.70 -17.53 -4.97
CA ALA A 8 11.83 -16.44 -5.95
C ALA A 8 11.32 -16.82 -7.36
N ALA A 9 11.41 -18.09 -7.74
CA ALA A 9 10.88 -18.58 -9.02
C ALA A 9 9.34 -18.51 -9.06
N GLU A 10 8.66 -18.87 -7.98
CA GLU A 10 7.20 -18.81 -7.90
C GLU A 10 6.70 -17.35 -7.88
N VAL A 11 7.41 -16.45 -7.19
CA VAL A 11 7.09 -15.01 -7.19
C VAL A 11 7.19 -14.42 -8.59
N ARG A 12 8.17 -14.87 -9.39
CA ARG A 12 8.41 -14.37 -10.74
C ARG A 12 7.29 -14.73 -11.73
N GLU A 13 6.58 -15.82 -11.48
CA GLU A 13 5.47 -16.29 -12.32
C GLU A 13 4.11 -15.70 -11.88
N MET A 14 4.04 -14.94 -10.79
CA MET A 14 2.80 -14.32 -10.32
C MET A 14 2.34 -13.19 -11.25
N CYS A 15 1.03 -13.10 -11.47
CA CYS A 15 0.48 -11.90 -12.08
C CYS A 15 0.58 -10.70 -11.12
N HIS A 16 0.43 -9.48 -11.65
CA HIS A 16 0.54 -8.26 -10.84
C HIS A 16 -0.41 -8.26 -9.63
N ALA A 17 -1.64 -8.75 -9.80
CA ALA A 17 -2.63 -8.79 -8.72
C ALA A 17 -2.23 -9.76 -7.59
N GLU A 18 -1.71 -10.93 -7.95
CA GLU A 18 -1.22 -11.94 -6.99
C GLU A 18 0.03 -11.46 -6.26
N LEU A 19 0.97 -10.86 -6.99
CA LEU A 19 2.20 -10.29 -6.43
C LEU A 19 1.87 -9.18 -5.42
N ALA A 20 0.94 -8.29 -5.77
CA ALA A 20 0.49 -7.23 -4.88
C ALA A 20 -0.12 -7.82 -3.61
N ALA A 21 -1.08 -8.73 -3.73
CA ALA A 21 -1.73 -9.34 -2.56
C ALA A 21 -0.75 -10.11 -1.65
N TRP A 22 0.23 -10.81 -2.22
CA TRP A 22 1.28 -11.47 -1.46
C TRP A 22 2.18 -10.48 -0.72
N PHE A 23 2.56 -9.39 -1.38
CA PHE A 23 3.39 -8.35 -0.77
C PHE A 23 2.62 -7.58 0.33
N ASP A 24 1.32 -7.35 0.14
CA ASP A 24 0.42 -6.83 1.18
C ASP A 24 0.46 -7.69 2.45
N ASP A 25 0.34 -9.02 2.31
CA ASP A 25 0.33 -9.97 3.42
C ASP A 25 1.68 -9.99 4.17
N ILE A 26 2.80 -9.84 3.45
CA ILE A 26 4.13 -9.68 4.07
C ILE A 26 4.21 -8.40 4.88
N LEU A 27 3.82 -7.26 4.29
CA LEU A 27 3.88 -5.98 4.98
C LEU A 27 2.98 -5.96 6.22
N GLN A 28 1.80 -6.56 6.14
CA GLN A 28 0.92 -6.73 7.30
C GLN A 28 1.55 -7.61 8.38
N SER A 29 2.19 -8.71 7.99
CA SER A 29 2.90 -9.61 8.92
C SER A 29 4.07 -8.92 9.62
N LEU A 30 4.74 -7.98 8.95
CA LEU A 30 5.81 -7.15 9.53
C LEU A 30 5.28 -5.99 10.37
N GLY A 31 3.96 -5.83 10.49
CA GLY A 31 3.33 -4.72 11.20
C GLY A 31 3.43 -3.37 10.47
N VAL A 32 3.83 -3.36 9.19
CA VAL A 32 3.90 -2.16 8.38
C VAL A 32 2.49 -1.72 8.02
N LYS A 33 2.00 -0.70 8.73
CA LYS A 33 0.75 -0.04 8.40
C LYS A 33 0.94 0.76 7.12
N ARG A 34 0.21 0.39 6.07
CA ARG A 34 0.10 1.27 4.90
C ARG A 34 -0.63 2.54 5.31
N PRO A 35 -0.22 3.71 4.80
CA PRO A 35 -1.06 4.89 4.90
C PRO A 35 -2.40 4.53 4.26
N SER A 36 -3.43 4.42 5.09
CA SER A 36 -4.78 4.14 4.61
C SER A 36 -5.13 5.21 3.58
N ALA A 37 -5.77 4.82 2.48
CA ALA A 37 -6.27 5.76 1.46
C ALA A 37 -7.26 6.81 2.04
N GLY A 38 -7.61 6.72 3.33
CA GLY A 38 -8.33 7.75 4.08
C GLY A 38 -7.83 8.03 5.51
N GLY A 39 -6.55 7.80 5.85
CA GLY A 39 -6.02 8.01 7.22
C GLY A 39 -4.79 8.93 7.30
N GLU A 40 -4.86 9.93 8.21
CA GLU A 40 -3.86 10.88 8.77
C GLU A 40 -2.76 11.53 7.89
N GLY A 41 -2.57 11.11 6.65
CA GLY A 41 -1.58 11.67 5.71
C GLY A 41 -2.21 12.21 4.41
N MET A 42 -3.54 12.25 4.31
CA MET A 42 -4.20 12.78 3.13
C MET A 42 -4.08 14.31 3.11
N ILE A 43 -3.16 14.81 2.30
CA ILE A 43 -3.01 16.25 2.07
C ILE A 43 -4.21 16.74 1.25
N ILE A 44 -5.19 17.32 1.92
CA ILE A 44 -6.31 18.01 1.27
C ILE A 44 -5.86 19.43 0.92
N SER A 45 -5.38 19.63 -0.30
CA SER A 45 -5.14 20.97 -0.84
C SER A 45 -6.48 21.63 -1.19
N ARG A 46 -6.93 22.60 -0.36
CA ARG A 46 -8.12 23.41 -0.65
C ARG A 46 -7.70 24.70 -1.35
N ARG A 47 -8.40 25.06 -2.44
CA ARG A 47 -8.25 26.39 -3.06
C ARG A 47 -8.83 27.43 -2.11
N GLN A 48 -7.99 28.28 -1.53
CA GLN A 48 -8.45 29.49 -0.84
C GLN A 48 -8.67 30.60 -1.87
N SER A 49 -9.73 31.39 -1.67
CA SER A 49 -9.96 32.61 -2.45
C SER A 49 -8.80 33.57 -2.22
N LYS A 50 -8.40 34.31 -3.26
CA LYS A 50 -7.39 35.35 -3.13
C LYS A 50 -7.85 36.37 -2.06
N PRO A 51 -6.99 36.79 -1.12
CA PRO A 51 -7.32 37.87 -0.20
C PRO A 51 -7.77 39.11 -0.99
N GLN A 52 -8.88 39.72 -0.59
CA GLN A 52 -9.29 41.03 -1.08
C GLN A 52 -8.75 42.06 -0.09
N ASP A 53 -7.75 42.84 -0.52
CA ASP A 53 -7.33 44.08 0.14
C ASP A 53 -8.37 45.18 -0.09
#